data_AF-A0A117P3I0-F1
#
_entry.id   AF-A0A117P3I0-F1
#
_cell.length_a   1.000
_cell.length_b   1.000
_cell.length_c   1.000
_cell.angle_alpha   90.00
_cell.angle_beta   90.00
_cell.angle_gamma   90.00
#
_symmetry.space_group_name_H-M   'P 1'
#
loop_
_entity.id
_entity.type
_entity.pdbx_description
1 polymer ?
#
loop_
_entity_poly.entity_id
_entity_poly.type
_entity_poly.pdbx_seq_one_letter_code
_entity_poly.pdbx_strand_id
1 'polypeptide(L)' 'MATTARPEQNHSARLPSGIDAWLLDCAPATGCEVCAANWRQLVDCQQSGDIAQAVRHATEIRDHTSGVHATP' A
#
# COMPACT_ATOMS: atom_id res chain seq x y z
N MET A 1 -38.13 -17.90 15.45
CA MET A 1 -36.69 -18.06 15.76
C MET A 1 -35.96 -18.15 14.43
N ALA A 2 -35.18 -17.14 14.06
CA ALA A 2 -34.44 -17.11 12.79
C ALA A 2 -33.00 -16.68 13.08
N THR A 3 -32.10 -17.67 13.07
CA THR A 3 -30.65 -17.50 13.06
C THR A 3 -30.23 -17.04 11.67
N THR A 4 -29.92 -15.75 11.53
CA THR A 4 -29.16 -15.25 10.39
C THR A 4 -27.75 -14.97 10.88
N ALA A 5 -26.82 -15.87 10.54
CA ALA A 5 -25.40 -15.61 10.63
C ALA A 5 -25.08 -14.37 9.78
N ARG A 6 -24.66 -13.28 10.44
CA ARG A 6 -24.02 -12.16 9.75
C ARG A 6 -22.65 -12.66 9.29
N PRO A 7 -22.24 -12.40 8.03
CA PRO A 7 -20.87 -12.68 7.63
C PRO A 7 -19.95 -11.93 8.60
N GLU A 8 -19.00 -12.67 9.18
CA GLU A 8 -17.82 -12.07 9.80
C GLU A 8 -17.24 -11.11 8.77
N GLN A 9 -17.43 -9.82 9.01
CA GLN A 9 -16.67 -8.80 8.34
C GLN A 9 -15.27 -8.98 8.87
N ASN A 10 -14.50 -9.80 8.15
CA ASN A 10 -13.07 -10.01 8.33
C ASN A 10 -12.47 -8.68 8.72
N HIS A 11 -11.99 -8.61 9.97
CA HIS A 11 -11.57 -7.42 10.66
C HIS A 11 -10.82 -6.52 9.68
N SER A 12 -11.52 -5.51 9.13
CA SER A 12 -10.87 -4.41 8.46
C SER A 12 -9.85 -3.91 9.46
N ALA A 13 -8.57 -4.16 9.16
CA ALA A 13 -7.46 -3.70 9.94
C ALA A 13 -7.65 -2.20 10.06
N ARG A 14 -8.21 -1.77 11.19
CA ARG A 14 -8.47 -0.37 11.49
C ARG A 14 -7.11 0.20 11.82
N LEU A 15 -6.36 0.53 10.77
CA LEU A 15 -5.08 1.18 10.91
C LEU A 15 -5.32 2.53 11.59
N PRO A 16 -4.57 2.86 12.65
CA PRO A 16 -4.79 4.03 13.47
C PRO A 16 -4.25 5.30 12.79
N SER A 17 -4.62 5.55 11.53
CA SER A 17 -4.58 6.85 10.88
C SER A 17 -5.08 6.66 9.44
N GLY A 18 -5.80 7.63 8.87
CA GLY A 18 -6.13 7.60 7.44
C GLY A 18 -4.89 7.59 6.52
N ILE A 19 -3.68 7.67 7.08
CA ILE A 19 -2.40 7.71 6.38
C ILE A 19 -1.92 6.29 6.00
N ASP A 20 -2.31 5.25 6.74
CA ASP A 20 -1.83 3.90 6.41
C ASP A 20 -2.59 3.26 5.24
N ALA A 21 -3.88 3.62 5.06
CA ALA A 21 -4.73 3.01 4.03
C ALA A 21 -4.30 3.39 2.60
N TRP A 22 -3.88 4.63 2.35
CA TRP A 22 -3.41 5.06 1.02
C TRP A 22 -1.98 4.61 0.71
N LEU A 23 -1.22 4.24 1.74
CA LEU A 23 0.10 3.63 1.61
C LEU A 23 -0.01 2.21 1.04
N LEU A 24 -1.07 1.48 1.44
CA LEU A 24 -1.37 0.12 0.99
C LEU A 24 -1.95 0.05 -0.43
N ASP A 25 -2.41 1.18 -0.98
CA ASP A 25 -3.02 1.23 -2.32
C ASP A 25 -2.00 1.38 -3.46
N CYS A 26 -0.69 1.32 -3.17
CA CYS A 26 0.34 1.27 -4.22
C CYS A 26 0.84 -0.17 -4.40
N ALA A 27 1.06 -0.57 -5.66
CA ALA A 27 1.64 -1.86 -6.01
C ALA A 27 2.78 -1.64 -7.02
N PRO A 28 3.95 -2.29 -6.83
CA PRO A 28 5.04 -2.16 -7.78
C PRO A 28 4.70 -2.83 -9.11
N ALA A 29 5.09 -2.21 -10.22
CA ALA A 29 4.96 -2.83 -11.53
C ALA A 29 5.82 -4.09 -11.64
N THR A 30 5.22 -5.18 -12.14
CA THR A 30 5.89 -6.47 -12.31
C THR A 30 7.12 -6.34 -13.22
N GLY A 31 8.28 -6.78 -12.74
CA GLY A 31 9.54 -6.72 -13.49
C GLY A 31 10.24 -5.36 -13.48
N CYS A 32 9.70 -4.36 -12.78
CA CYS A 32 10.35 -3.06 -12.66
C CYS A 32 11.24 -2.99 -11.42
N GLU A 33 12.56 -2.89 -11.63
CA GLU A 33 13.55 -2.84 -10.56
C GLU A 33 13.39 -1.59 -9.68
N VAL A 34 13.01 -0.45 -10.27
CA VAL A 34 12.78 0.81 -9.55
C VAL A 34 11.59 0.69 -8.61
N CYS A 35 10.47 0.15 -9.10
CA CYS A 35 9.29 -0.09 -8.26
C CYS A 35 9.59 -1.10 -7.15
N ALA A 36 10.33 -2.17 -7.45
CA ALA A 36 10.72 -3.17 -6.46
C ALA A 36 11.67 -2.61 -5.38
N ALA A 37 12.60 -1.74 -5.75
CA ALA A 37 13.51 -1.08 -4.79
C ALA A 37 12.74 -0.15 -3.84
N ASN A 38 11.87 0.70 -4.39
CA ASN A 38 11.02 1.58 -3.59
C ASN A 38 10.07 0.79 -2.68
N TRP A 39 9.54 -0.33 -3.16
CA TRP A 39 8.68 -1.19 -2.34
C TRP A 39 9.42 -1.74 -1.11
N ARG A 40 10.68 -2.17 -1.26
CA ARG A 40 11.51 -2.62 -0.13
C ARG A 40 11.73 -1.49 0.88
N GLN A 41 12.11 -0.31 0.41
CA GLN A 41 12.35 0.85 1.29
C GLN A 41 11.05 1.29 2.00
N LEU A 42 9.91 1.25 1.32
CA LEU A 42 8.60 1.51 1.89
C LEU A 42 8.30 0.54 3.06
N VAL A 43 8.55 -0.75 2.87
CA VAL A 43 8.38 -1.77 3.92
C VAL A 43 9.34 -1.53 5.10
N ASP A 44 10.60 -1.19 4.84
CA ASP A 44 11.58 -0.89 5.89
C ASP A 44 11.18 0.37 6.69
N CYS A 45 10.70 1.40 6.01
CA CYS A 45 10.19 2.62 6.64
C CYS A 45 8.93 2.35 7.48
N GLN A 46 8.01 1.50 7.01
CA GLN A 46 6.85 1.06 7.80
C GLN A 46 7.29 0.35 9.09
N GLN A 47 8.25 -0.56 8.99
CA GLN A 47 8.76 -1.30 10.16
C GLN A 47 9.48 -0.37 11.15
N SER A 48 10.17 0.65 10.64
CA SER A 48 10.90 1.63 11.45
C SER A 48 10.00 2.74 12.01
N GLY A 49 8.73 2.83 11.57
CA GLY A 49 7.81 3.90 11.93
C GLY A 49 8.09 5.24 11.24
N ASP A 50 8.94 5.27 10.21
CA ASP A 50 9.22 6.47 9.41
C ASP A 50 8.14 6.64 8.34
N ILE A 51 7.00 7.17 8.79
CA ILE A 51 5.83 7.36 7.92
C ILE A 51 6.14 8.35 6.79
N ALA A 52 6.93 9.41 7.03
CA ALA A 52 7.22 10.41 6.00
C ALA A 52 7.99 9.79 4.81
N GLN A 53 8.98 8.94 5.08
CA GLN A 53 9.70 8.23 4.02
C GLN A 53 8.85 7.15 3.36
N ALA A 54 8.04 6.42 4.14
CA ALA A 54 7.13 5.44 3.57
C ALA A 54 6.17 6.10 2.55
N VAL A 55 5.61 7.25 2.91
CA VAL A 55 4.75 8.10 2.06
C VAL A 55 5.45 8.53 0.78
N ARG A 56 6.72 8.92 0.87
CA ARG A 56 7.55 9.28 -0.28
C ARG A 56 7.70 8.11 -1.24
N HIS A 57 8.11 6.94 -0.74
CA HIS A 57 8.28 5.75 -1.58
C HIS A 57 6.97 5.25 -2.19
N ALA A 58 5.86 5.29 -1.45
CA ALA A 58 4.54 4.94 -1.97
C ALA A 58 4.12 5.85 -3.15
N THR A 59 4.45 7.14 -3.05
CA THR A 59 4.20 8.13 -4.11
C THR A 59 5.11 7.87 -5.31
N GLU A 60 6.41 7.62 -5.12
CA GLU A 60 7.33 7.26 -6.19
C GLU A 60 6.89 6.00 -6.95
N ILE A 61 6.37 4.98 -6.26
CA ILE A 61 5.83 3.79 -6.91
C ILE A 61 4.60 4.13 -7.76
N ARG A 62 3.66 4.93 -7.24
CA ARG A 62 2.46 5.35 -7.97
C ARG A 62 2.80 6.20 -9.20
N ASP A 63 3.67 7.18 -9.06
CA ASP A 63 4.09 8.07 -10.14
C ASP A 63 4.87 7.31 -11.22
N HIS A 64 5.78 6.42 -10.81
CA HIS A 64 6.52 5.61 -11.77
C HIS A 64 5.61 4.61 -12.50
N THR A 65 4.69 3.97 -11.76
CA THR A 65 3.72 3.04 -12.36
C THR A 65 2.78 3.76 -13.31
N SER A 66 2.22 4.90 -12.93
CA SER A 66 1.31 5.67 -13.79
C SER A 66 2.02 6.41 -14.94
N GLY A 67 3.30 6.76 -14.80
CA GLY A 67 4.05 7.47 -15.85
C GLY A 67 4.72 6.54 -16.85
N VAL A 68 5.22 5.39 -16.41
CA VAL A 68 6.01 4.46 -17.24
C VAL A 68 5.23 3.21 -17.61
N HIS A 69 4.38 2.74 -16.69
CA HIS A 69 3.66 1.47 -16.82
C HIS A 69 2.15 1.64 -17.02
N ALA A 70 1.64 2.87 -17.08
CA ALA A 70 0.28 3.11 -17.57
C ALA A 70 0.27 2.77 -19.05
N THR A 71 -0.08 1.53 -19.35
CA THR A 71 -0.51 1.16 -20.69
C THR A 71 -1.73 2.00 -21.08
N PRO A 72 -1.82 2.48 -22.34
CA PRO A 72 -3.04 3.07 -22.90
C PRO A 72 -4.20 2.08 -22.95
#